data_AF-A0A090EIH9-F1
#
_entry.id   AF-A0A090EIH9-F1
#
_cell.length_a   1.000
_cell.length_b   1.000
_cell.length_c   1.000
_cell.angle_alpha   90.00
_cell.angle_beta   90.00
_cell.angle_gamma   90.00
#
_symmetry.space_group_name_H-M   'P 1'
#
loop_
_entity.id
_entity.type
_entity.pdbx_description
1 polymer ?
#
loop_
_entity_poly.entity_id
_entity_poly.type
_entity_poly.pdbx_seq_one_letter_code
_entity_poly.pdbx_strand_id
1 'polypeptide(L)'
;MSGGQPETKIGRKGIAVAALLLTASALALLRPAPAFSQETELRGEVSESAILADQQRKARQLRAQGSLDQTPPATAAAQDSAPTIYQPASPGAVPDDDQTAGATDSIFDQPQATDDPLADTTKPAKPRRPSTAAQRAQDAKTDTKANTKTADKKKAKKKAGEATDSTTTAATAPTGDKADAAAAEDDGSNRRAVTIDSVDKQKLDPGQERTGSIDGQKVKPEEDPFAAPGVKVGTFVFRPTLEQGFTATSNADSSSTGKSAVLSETALRFTATSDWRENSALITGYGQFRNTVSGEKINDAQGRIEGQLNVDLDNELRAIAKLGYEAAPESASSPDAIAGVTSQPLRQTVDGSLGLEKSAGKMRYALTGAVSHDFYGDANLSNGTTVSQKDRNNTLYTATLRTGYEISPALTPFAEVEVGRRVYDQRLDTDGFERSSKRLGARAGVELDMGEKLSGEFSVGWLREALDDSRLPAIAGPSINADLKWSPERGTIIGLTGKTDVETTTTAGESGDILYSGRLTGERQIRSNLTANSALGLDWRDYTGSDGHDLILSAEAGLTWWLNRYAGLTTRVRTEKLTSNLPGRDYTANSVYLGLKVQR
;
A
#
# COMPACT_ATOMS: atom_id res chain seq x y z
N MET A 1 32.92 -42.35 47.14
CA MET A 1 31.61 -41.71 47.40
C MET A 1 31.62 -40.38 46.67
N SER A 2 30.54 -40.04 45.93
CA SER A 2 30.25 -38.76 45.21
C SER A 2 31.42 -38.06 44.48
N GLY A 3 31.37 -37.77 43.17
CA GLY A 3 30.20 -37.56 42.31
C GLY A 3 30.28 -36.17 41.68
N GLY A 4 31.30 -35.92 40.84
CA GLY A 4 31.53 -34.61 40.21
C GLY A 4 30.65 -34.38 38.98
N GLN A 5 29.96 -33.24 38.92
CA GLN A 5 29.24 -32.79 37.73
C GLN A 5 30.20 -32.16 36.69
N PRO A 6 30.03 -32.43 35.38
CA PRO A 6 30.62 -31.63 34.33
C PRO A 6 29.68 -30.51 33.85
N GLU A 7 30.20 -29.30 33.65
CA GLU A 7 29.47 -28.20 33.01
C GLU A 7 29.16 -28.48 31.54
N THR A 8 27.91 -28.27 31.11
CA THR A 8 27.51 -28.34 29.70
C THR A 8 27.50 -26.95 29.06
N LYS A 9 28.50 -26.67 28.22
CA LYS A 9 28.51 -25.50 27.32
C LYS A 9 27.35 -25.59 26.32
N ILE A 10 26.44 -24.62 26.32
CA ILE A 10 25.38 -24.48 25.32
C ILE A 10 25.45 -23.11 24.62
N GLY A 11 25.28 -23.10 23.30
CA GLY A 11 24.51 -22.04 22.64
C GLY A 11 25.21 -20.83 21.98
N ARG A 12 26.54 -20.73 21.92
CA ARG A 12 27.24 -19.52 21.41
C ARG A 12 27.10 -19.21 19.89
N LYS A 13 26.15 -19.82 19.18
CA LYS A 13 25.94 -19.67 17.73
C LYS A 13 24.77 -18.75 17.32
N GLY A 14 23.79 -18.47 18.19
CA GLY A 14 22.64 -17.61 17.85
C GLY A 14 22.98 -16.11 17.76
N ILE A 15 23.87 -15.63 18.64
CA ILE A 15 24.18 -14.19 18.80
C ILE A 15 24.96 -13.62 17.59
N ALA A 16 25.76 -14.46 16.91
CA ALA A 16 26.62 -14.01 15.81
C ALA A 16 25.84 -13.54 14.57
N VAL A 17 24.67 -14.12 14.29
CA VAL A 17 23.84 -13.75 13.12
C VAL A 17 23.10 -12.44 13.38
N ALA A 18 22.56 -12.24 14.59
CA ALA A 18 21.91 -10.99 14.99
C ALA A 18 22.89 -9.79 14.99
N ALA A 19 24.13 -9.98 15.43
CA ALA A 19 25.15 -8.94 15.44
C ALA A 19 25.61 -8.51 14.02
N LEU A 20 25.64 -9.45 13.07
CA LEU A 20 26.04 -9.18 11.68
C LEU A 20 24.98 -8.37 10.91
N LEU A 21 23.69 -8.58 11.19
CA LEU A 21 22.60 -7.81 10.59
C LEU A 21 22.52 -6.36 11.12
N LEU A 22 22.82 -6.15 12.40
CA LEU A 22 22.88 -4.80 12.99
C LEU A 22 24.03 -3.95 12.43
N THR A 23 25.20 -4.56 12.16
CA THR A 23 26.36 -3.83 11.62
C THR A 23 26.24 -3.47 10.14
N ALA A 24 25.55 -4.28 9.33
CA ALA A 24 25.27 -3.96 7.92
C ALA A 24 24.34 -2.74 7.75
N SER A 25 23.34 -2.62 8.64
CA SER A 25 22.31 -1.57 8.57
C SER A 25 22.86 -0.16 8.87
N ALA A 26 23.90 -0.07 9.72
CA ALA A 26 24.50 1.20 10.11
C ALA A 26 25.40 1.84 9.02
N LEU A 27 25.99 1.04 8.11
CA LEU A 27 26.93 1.56 7.10
C LEU A 27 26.26 2.21 5.88
N ALA A 28 24.96 1.98 5.66
CA ALA A 28 24.24 2.51 4.51
C ALA A 28 23.80 3.98 4.66
N LEU A 29 23.76 4.52 5.89
CA LEU A 29 23.14 5.81 6.22
C LEU A 29 24.12 7.01 6.28
N LEU A 30 25.40 6.83 5.95
CA LEU A 30 26.46 7.82 6.21
C LEU A 30 27.25 8.25 4.96
N ARG A 31 26.56 8.76 3.93
CA ARG A 31 27.19 9.58 2.86
C ARG A 31 26.27 10.71 2.36
N PRO A 32 26.60 11.99 2.60
CA PRO A 32 25.93 13.11 1.97
C PRO A 32 26.50 13.40 0.57
N ALA A 33 25.63 13.60 -0.42
CA ALA A 33 25.96 14.11 -1.75
C ALA A 33 24.86 15.10 -2.22
N PRO A 34 25.19 16.14 -3.00
CA PRO A 34 24.24 17.20 -3.33
C PRO A 34 23.19 16.77 -4.36
N ALA A 35 21.95 17.21 -4.14
CA ALA A 35 20.79 16.82 -4.94
C ALA A 35 20.62 17.68 -6.22
N PHE A 36 20.32 17.01 -7.34
CA PHE A 36 19.70 17.63 -8.51
C PHE A 36 18.23 17.21 -8.58
N SER A 37 17.34 18.18 -8.83
CA SER A 37 15.89 17.99 -8.90
C SER A 37 15.46 17.73 -10.35
N GLN A 38 14.86 16.57 -10.64
CA GLN A 38 14.09 16.32 -11.87
C GLN A 38 12.91 15.41 -11.53
N GLU A 39 11.73 15.86 -11.93
CA GLU A 39 10.42 15.26 -11.60
C GLU A 39 10.26 13.87 -12.21
N THR A 40 9.71 12.95 -11.41
CA THR A 40 9.30 11.61 -11.83
C THR A 40 7.92 11.28 -11.30
N GLU A 41 7.02 10.88 -12.21
CA GLU A 41 5.66 10.39 -11.88
C GLU A 41 5.72 9.23 -10.87
N LEU A 42 4.70 9.10 -10.01
CA LEU A 42 4.71 8.19 -8.86
C LEU A 42 5.11 6.74 -9.22
N ARG A 43 6.31 6.36 -8.77
CA ARG A 43 6.80 4.97 -8.62
C ARG A 43 7.20 4.79 -7.16
N GLY A 44 7.11 3.62 -6.53
CA GLY A 44 6.67 2.30 -6.99
C GLY A 44 6.33 1.43 -5.77
N GLU A 45 6.31 0.11 -5.94
CA GLU A 45 5.92 -0.86 -4.90
C GLU A 45 6.62 -0.63 -3.55
N VAL A 46 5.85 -0.55 -2.46
CA VAL A 46 6.37 -0.80 -1.11
C VAL A 46 6.50 -2.32 -0.97
N SER A 47 7.63 -2.80 -0.44
CA SER A 47 8.00 -4.21 -0.47
C SER A 47 6.82 -5.17 -0.25
N GLU A 48 6.50 -5.95 -1.28
CA GLU A 48 5.13 -6.45 -1.44
C GLU A 48 4.75 -7.57 -0.44
N SER A 49 5.74 -8.26 0.13
CA SER A 49 5.57 -9.21 1.25
C SER A 49 5.37 -8.49 2.59
N ALA A 50 5.77 -7.23 2.69
CA ALA A 50 5.61 -6.42 3.88
C ALA A 50 4.19 -5.89 4.01
N ILE A 51 3.58 -5.41 2.93
CA ILE A 51 2.12 -5.16 2.90
C ILE A 51 1.36 -6.45 3.20
N LEU A 52 1.78 -7.60 2.64
CA LEU A 52 1.15 -8.89 2.95
C LEU A 52 1.36 -9.39 4.38
N ALA A 53 2.44 -9.01 5.06
CA ALA A 53 2.64 -9.42 6.45
C ALA A 53 1.56 -8.79 7.35
N ASP A 54 1.08 -7.58 7.01
CA ASP A 54 -0.08 -6.95 7.66
C ASP A 54 -1.34 -7.82 7.58
N GLN A 55 -1.55 -8.48 6.43
CA GLN A 55 -2.71 -9.36 6.21
C GLN A 55 -2.47 -10.82 6.68
N GLN A 56 -1.22 -11.27 6.69
CA GLN A 56 -0.83 -12.56 7.27
C GLN A 56 -0.89 -12.58 8.80
N ARG A 57 -0.90 -11.42 9.46
CA ARG A 57 -1.20 -11.29 10.90
C ARG A 57 -2.63 -11.71 11.22
N LYS A 58 -3.56 -11.51 10.29
CA LYS A 58 -4.91 -12.08 10.33
C LYS A 58 -4.99 -13.56 9.93
N ALA A 59 -3.87 -14.32 9.98
CA ALA A 59 -3.86 -15.76 9.65
C ALA A 59 -3.28 -16.75 10.71
N ARG A 60 -2.50 -16.36 11.76
CA ARG A 60 -1.56 -17.32 12.42
C ARG A 60 -1.08 -17.16 13.91
N GLN A 61 -1.44 -18.11 14.81
CA GLN A 61 -0.85 -18.51 16.14
C GLN A 61 -1.33 -19.91 16.69
N LEU A 62 -2.59 -20.33 16.47
CA LEU A 62 -3.16 -21.62 16.89
C LEU A 62 -2.43 -22.86 16.38
N ARG A 63 -2.42 -23.88 17.25
CA ARG A 63 -2.90 -25.24 16.90
C ARG A 63 -3.18 -26.16 18.10
N ALA A 64 -2.83 -25.80 19.34
CA ALA A 64 -2.95 -26.74 20.47
C ALA A 64 -3.17 -26.15 21.88
N GLN A 65 -4.41 -26.24 22.36
CA GLN A 65 -4.74 -26.68 23.73
C GLN A 65 -6.02 -27.53 23.64
N GLY A 66 -5.94 -28.82 23.99
CA GLY A 66 -7.04 -29.75 23.73
C GLY A 66 -6.83 -31.18 24.20
N SER A 67 -5.99 -31.39 25.22
CA SER A 67 -5.86 -32.71 25.86
C SER A 67 -5.23 -32.57 27.25
N LEU A 68 -6.07 -32.56 28.30
CA LEU A 68 -5.88 -33.15 29.63
C LEU A 68 -6.93 -32.57 30.58
N ASP A 69 -8.07 -33.26 30.68
CA ASP A 69 -8.78 -33.55 31.94
C ASP A 69 -10.25 -33.90 31.66
N GLN A 70 -10.64 -35.14 31.99
CA GLN A 70 -11.98 -35.43 32.53
C GLN A 70 -12.06 -36.87 33.08
N THR A 71 -12.44 -36.97 34.35
CA THR A 71 -12.85 -38.21 35.02
C THR A 71 -14.34 -38.06 35.35
N PRO A 72 -15.22 -39.06 35.17
CA PRO A 72 -16.66 -38.82 35.05
C PRO A 72 -17.44 -38.92 36.36
N PRO A 73 -18.52 -38.12 36.48
CA PRO A 73 -19.76 -38.50 37.16
C PRO A 73 -20.92 -38.51 36.13
N ALA A 74 -21.65 -39.60 35.92
CA ALA A 74 -22.67 -40.20 36.80
C ALA A 74 -24.10 -39.76 36.40
N THR A 75 -24.93 -40.76 36.09
CA THR A 75 -26.31 -40.66 35.57
C THR A 75 -27.33 -40.07 36.54
N ALA A 76 -28.24 -39.25 36.03
CA ALA A 76 -29.57 -39.01 36.59
C ALA A 76 -30.62 -38.91 35.47
N ALA A 77 -31.89 -39.21 35.77
CA ALA A 77 -32.90 -39.59 34.79
C ALA A 77 -33.67 -38.42 34.14
N ALA A 78 -34.27 -38.71 32.98
CA ALA A 78 -35.10 -37.79 32.20
C ALA A 78 -36.53 -37.65 32.75
N GLN A 79 -37.18 -36.52 32.43
CA GLN A 79 -38.63 -36.39 32.36
C GLN A 79 -39.03 -35.39 31.25
N ASP A 80 -40.00 -35.80 30.41
CA ASP A 80 -40.53 -35.03 29.28
C ASP A 80 -41.33 -33.79 29.71
N SER A 81 -41.31 -32.73 28.88
CA SER A 81 -42.45 -31.83 28.64
C SER A 81 -42.20 -30.94 27.41
N ALA A 82 -43.18 -30.90 26.50
CA ALA A 82 -43.17 -30.13 25.24
C ALA A 82 -44.09 -28.86 25.35
N PRO A 83 -44.13 -27.96 24.35
CA PRO A 83 -44.04 -26.51 24.60
C PRO A 83 -45.37 -25.74 24.72
N THR A 84 -45.30 -24.56 25.35
CA THR A 84 -46.41 -23.59 25.43
C THR A 84 -46.20 -22.37 24.53
N ILE A 85 -47.31 -21.88 23.99
CA ILE A 85 -47.41 -20.83 22.96
C ILE A 85 -47.51 -19.43 23.60
N TYR A 86 -46.90 -18.43 22.96
CA TYR A 86 -46.92 -17.03 23.39
C TYR A 86 -48.17 -16.28 22.88
N GLN A 87 -48.74 -15.40 23.73
CA GLN A 87 -49.87 -14.53 23.36
C GLN A 87 -49.76 -13.17 24.11
N PRO A 88 -49.70 -12.02 23.40
CA PRO A 88 -49.62 -10.70 24.03
C PRO A 88 -51.00 -10.15 24.38
N ALA A 89 -51.08 -9.36 25.46
CA ALA A 89 -52.32 -8.71 25.91
C ALA A 89 -52.14 -7.20 26.10
N SER A 90 -53.12 -6.41 25.62
CA SER A 90 -53.30 -4.99 25.91
C SER A 90 -54.79 -4.67 25.92
N PRO A 91 -55.29 -3.94 26.92
CA PRO A 91 -56.56 -3.21 26.78
C PRO A 91 -56.55 -1.80 27.38
N GLY A 92 -57.15 -0.81 26.68
CA GLY A 92 -57.49 0.49 27.28
C GLY A 92 -57.62 1.69 26.32
N ALA A 93 -58.75 1.83 25.62
CA ALA A 93 -59.29 3.15 25.22
C ALA A 93 -60.19 3.68 26.38
N VAL A 94 -60.58 4.95 26.54
CA VAL A 94 -61.19 6.01 25.68
C VAL A 94 -61.13 7.35 26.50
N PRO A 95 -61.63 8.54 26.05
CA PRO A 95 -62.06 9.02 24.72
C PRO A 95 -61.41 10.37 24.29
N ASP A 96 -61.84 10.89 23.13
CA ASP A 96 -61.47 12.21 22.59
C ASP A 96 -62.10 13.40 23.34
N ASP A 97 -61.42 14.55 23.32
CA ASP A 97 -62.01 15.89 23.47
C ASP A 97 -61.16 16.93 22.71
N ASP A 98 -61.76 18.08 22.41
CA ASP A 98 -61.46 18.94 21.25
C ASP A 98 -60.31 19.97 21.38
N GLN A 99 -59.90 20.52 20.22
CA GLN A 99 -59.26 21.84 19.98
C GLN A 99 -57.71 22.05 20.02
N THR A 100 -57.20 22.25 18.79
CA THR A 100 -56.33 23.36 18.29
C THR A 100 -54.78 23.30 18.26
N ALA A 101 -54.29 23.58 17.04
CA ALA A 101 -53.03 24.25 16.66
C ALA A 101 -51.69 23.49 16.78
N GLY A 102 -51.12 23.15 15.61
CA GLY A 102 -49.71 22.75 15.46
C GLY A 102 -49.44 22.08 14.12
N ALA A 103 -48.88 22.80 13.14
CA ALA A 103 -48.67 22.27 11.79
C ALA A 103 -47.48 21.29 11.72
N THR A 104 -47.62 20.26 10.87
CA THR A 104 -46.52 19.39 10.43
C THR A 104 -46.55 19.26 8.91
N ASP A 105 -45.72 20.03 8.21
CA ASP A 105 -45.42 19.76 6.80
C ASP A 105 -44.46 18.56 6.72
N SER A 106 -44.77 17.60 5.85
CA SER A 106 -44.02 16.34 5.76
C SER A 106 -42.85 16.44 4.77
N ILE A 107 -41.71 15.87 5.15
CA ILE A 107 -40.39 16.04 4.51
C ILE A 107 -40.19 15.21 3.21
N PHE A 108 -41.26 14.78 2.55
CA PHE A 108 -41.20 13.75 1.49
C PHE A 108 -41.66 14.17 0.08
N ASP A 109 -42.02 15.45 -0.14
CA ASP A 109 -42.32 15.92 -1.50
C ASP A 109 -41.07 16.33 -2.30
N GLN A 110 -40.96 15.78 -3.52
CA GLN A 110 -39.92 16.11 -4.49
C GLN A 110 -40.38 17.23 -5.44
N PRO A 111 -39.59 18.29 -5.66
CA PRO A 111 -39.95 19.31 -6.65
C PRO A 111 -39.51 18.93 -8.07
N GLN A 112 -40.45 18.97 -9.02
CA GLN A 112 -40.12 19.17 -10.44
C GLN A 112 -40.05 20.67 -10.76
N ALA A 113 -39.26 21.01 -11.77
CA ALA A 113 -38.94 22.40 -12.11
C ALA A 113 -39.92 23.01 -13.11
N THR A 114 -40.41 24.22 -12.82
CA THR A 114 -40.67 25.30 -13.79
C THR A 114 -40.74 26.67 -13.09
N ASP A 115 -40.34 27.69 -13.84
CA ASP A 115 -40.67 29.12 -13.71
C ASP A 115 -40.11 29.95 -12.53
N ASP A 116 -39.00 30.61 -12.86
CA ASP A 116 -38.40 31.81 -12.27
C ASP A 116 -39.34 33.04 -12.39
N PRO A 117 -39.50 33.82 -11.31
CA PRO A 117 -39.66 35.25 -11.49
C PRO A 117 -38.91 36.07 -10.42
N LEU A 118 -37.67 36.49 -10.69
CA LEU A 118 -37.28 37.91 -10.54
C LEU A 118 -35.95 38.27 -11.24
N ALA A 119 -36.05 38.85 -12.43
CA ALA A 119 -34.96 39.59 -13.04
C ALA A 119 -35.06 41.08 -12.67
N ASP A 120 -34.04 41.63 -12.00
CA ASP A 120 -33.41 42.87 -12.48
C ASP A 120 -31.95 43.05 -11.99
N THR A 121 -31.30 44.03 -12.58
CA THR A 121 -29.87 44.16 -12.89
C THR A 121 -28.99 44.79 -11.81
N THR A 122 -27.76 44.27 -11.64
CA THR A 122 -26.58 45.10 -11.29
C THR A 122 -25.28 44.63 -11.98
N LYS A 123 -24.37 45.59 -12.19
CA LYS A 123 -23.14 45.56 -13.03
C LYS A 123 -22.17 44.37 -12.86
N PRO A 124 -21.34 44.08 -13.89
CA PRO A 124 -20.42 42.93 -13.89
C PRO A 124 -19.25 43.09 -12.91
N ALA A 125 -19.02 42.05 -12.11
CA ALA A 125 -17.81 41.90 -11.30
C ALA A 125 -16.61 41.53 -12.18
N LYS A 126 -15.42 42.04 -11.81
CA LYS A 126 -14.15 41.75 -12.50
C LYS A 126 -13.81 40.25 -12.41
N PRO A 127 -13.11 39.66 -13.40
CA PRO A 127 -12.75 38.25 -13.38
C PRO A 127 -11.94 37.91 -12.13
N ARG A 128 -12.39 36.89 -11.38
CA ARG A 128 -11.73 36.38 -10.19
C ARG A 128 -10.42 35.69 -10.60
N ARG A 129 -9.37 35.87 -9.80
CA ARG A 129 -8.05 35.27 -10.02
C ARG A 129 -8.18 33.73 -10.02
N PRO A 130 -7.63 33.00 -11.00
CA PRO A 130 -7.70 31.54 -11.02
C PRO A 130 -6.98 30.93 -9.81
N SER A 131 -7.39 29.73 -9.40
CA SER A 131 -6.71 28.95 -8.36
C SER A 131 -5.34 28.46 -8.85
N THR A 132 -4.45 28.16 -7.91
CA THR A 132 -3.06 27.73 -8.19
C THR A 132 -2.96 26.38 -8.92
N ALA A 133 -4.06 25.63 -9.03
CA ALA A 133 -4.17 24.44 -9.89
C ALA A 133 -4.33 24.83 -11.38
N ALA A 134 -5.25 25.74 -11.70
CA ALA A 134 -5.42 26.25 -13.06
C ALA A 134 -4.19 27.05 -13.54
N GLN A 135 -3.46 27.67 -12.61
CA GLN A 135 -2.23 28.40 -12.92
C GLN A 135 -1.08 27.44 -13.29
N ARG A 136 -0.89 26.32 -12.58
CA ARG A 136 0.04 25.24 -13.00
C ARG A 136 -0.26 24.71 -14.41
N ALA A 137 -1.53 24.55 -14.77
CA ALA A 137 -1.94 24.12 -16.11
C ALA A 137 -1.76 25.18 -17.22
N GLN A 138 -1.57 26.46 -16.86
CA GLN A 138 -1.23 27.54 -17.79
C GLN A 138 0.29 27.75 -17.87
N ASP A 139 1.02 27.67 -16.77
CA ASP A 139 2.47 27.86 -16.74
C ASP A 139 3.19 26.77 -17.57
N ALA A 140 2.76 25.50 -17.43
CA ALA A 140 3.22 24.39 -18.30
C ALA A 140 2.96 24.61 -19.81
N LYS A 141 1.91 25.38 -20.15
CA LYS A 141 1.59 25.76 -21.55
C LYS A 141 2.34 27.01 -22.00
N THR A 142 2.89 27.80 -21.08
CA THR A 142 3.60 29.04 -21.38
C THR A 142 5.09 28.77 -21.63
N ASP A 143 5.71 27.90 -20.84
CA ASP A 143 7.10 27.45 -21.07
C ASP A 143 7.27 26.74 -22.43
N THR A 144 6.26 25.99 -22.85
CA THR A 144 6.22 25.33 -24.17
C THR A 144 6.16 26.34 -25.34
N LYS A 145 5.72 27.59 -25.10
CA LYS A 145 5.64 28.66 -26.13
C LYS A 145 6.75 29.71 -26.04
N ALA A 146 7.40 29.86 -24.88
CA ALA A 146 8.50 30.82 -24.71
C ALA A 146 9.74 30.43 -25.53
N ASN A 147 10.00 29.13 -25.71
CA ASN A 147 11.22 28.63 -26.36
C ASN A 147 11.17 28.58 -27.91
N THR A 148 10.29 29.36 -28.56
CA THR A 148 10.15 29.37 -30.03
C THR A 148 10.13 30.78 -30.66
N LYS A 149 10.37 31.85 -29.89
CA LYS A 149 10.26 33.24 -30.41
C LYS A 149 11.29 34.26 -29.91
N THR A 150 12.56 33.87 -29.73
CA THR A 150 13.66 34.87 -29.58
C THR A 150 15.02 34.36 -30.06
N ALA A 151 15.19 34.25 -31.38
CA ALA A 151 16.51 34.02 -31.99
C ALA A 151 16.61 34.58 -33.41
N ASP A 152 16.36 35.89 -33.62
CA ASP A 152 16.86 36.55 -34.83
C ASP A 152 17.10 38.07 -34.67
N LYS A 153 18.06 38.57 -35.45
CA LYS A 153 18.49 39.97 -35.63
C LYS A 153 19.20 40.69 -34.46
N LYS A 154 20.54 40.72 -34.54
CA LYS A 154 21.28 42.00 -34.68
C LYS A 154 22.66 41.83 -35.32
N LYS A 155 22.96 42.64 -36.35
CA LYS A 155 24.24 42.69 -37.07
C LYS A 155 25.23 43.68 -36.43
N ALA A 156 26.51 43.35 -36.55
CA ALA A 156 27.67 44.22 -36.77
C ALA A 156 27.94 45.43 -35.85
N LYS A 157 29.13 45.42 -35.20
CA LYS A 157 30.22 46.35 -35.55
C LYS A 157 31.58 45.83 -35.04
N LYS A 158 32.58 45.74 -35.92
CA LYS A 158 33.98 45.40 -35.57
C LYS A 158 34.72 46.72 -35.26
N LYS A 159 35.59 46.73 -34.24
CA LYS A 159 36.52 47.84 -33.95
C LYS A 159 37.93 47.24 -33.80
N ALA A 160 38.95 47.98 -34.26
CA ALA A 160 40.33 47.51 -34.38
C ALA A 160 41.24 48.07 -33.26
N GLY A 161 42.45 47.51 -33.19
CA GLY A 161 43.56 47.89 -32.30
C GLY A 161 44.16 46.64 -31.63
N GLU A 162 45.46 46.33 -31.62
CA GLU A 162 46.68 46.67 -32.37
C GLU A 162 47.86 46.29 -31.44
N ALA A 163 48.76 45.42 -31.90
CA ALA A 163 50.11 45.11 -31.38
C ALA A 163 50.68 43.98 -32.29
N THR A 164 51.65 44.24 -33.16
CA THR A 164 53.11 44.00 -32.95
C THR A 164 53.47 42.58 -32.49
N ASP A 165 54.46 41.88 -33.04
CA ASP A 165 55.61 42.34 -33.85
C ASP A 165 56.09 41.28 -34.88
N SER A 166 56.98 41.64 -35.81
CA SER A 166 57.41 40.76 -36.92
C SER A 166 58.93 40.74 -37.21
N THR A 167 59.51 39.54 -37.24
CA THR A 167 60.88 39.14 -37.64
C THR A 167 60.84 37.64 -38.03
N THR A 168 61.72 37.00 -38.82
CA THR A 168 62.80 37.35 -39.77
C THR A 168 63.00 36.11 -40.67
N THR A 169 62.84 36.16 -42.00
CA THR A 169 63.84 36.51 -43.05
C THR A 169 64.47 35.29 -43.74
N ALA A 170 64.42 35.28 -45.10
CA ALA A 170 65.21 34.49 -46.07
C ALA A 170 65.07 32.94 -46.05
N ALA A 171 65.33 32.17 -47.11
CA ALA A 171 65.37 32.33 -48.59
C ALA A 171 65.38 30.87 -49.17
N THR A 172 65.05 30.51 -50.41
CA THR A 172 65.69 30.86 -51.71
C THR A 172 64.94 30.09 -52.83
N ALA A 173 64.84 30.62 -54.06
CA ALA A 173 64.31 29.91 -55.25
C ALA A 173 65.43 29.21 -56.07
N PRO A 174 65.10 28.30 -57.02
CA PRO A 174 64.98 28.67 -58.45
C PRO A 174 63.69 28.11 -59.12
N THR A 175 62.96 28.86 -59.98
CA THR A 175 63.02 28.95 -61.47
C THR A 175 63.10 27.61 -62.22
N GLY A 176 62.37 27.36 -63.33
CA GLY A 176 61.39 28.12 -64.15
C GLY A 176 60.71 27.12 -65.13
N ASP A 177 60.11 27.42 -66.30
CA ASP A 177 59.70 28.64 -67.02
C ASP A 177 58.78 28.21 -68.22
N LYS A 178 57.86 29.06 -68.70
CA LYS A 178 56.99 28.95 -69.94
C LYS A 178 56.00 27.75 -70.04
N ALA A 179 54.72 27.91 -70.45
CA ALA A 179 54.13 28.43 -71.71
C ALA A 179 54.42 27.51 -72.93
N ASP A 180 53.50 27.23 -73.87
CA ASP A 180 52.34 28.01 -74.35
C ASP A 180 51.20 27.11 -74.93
N ALA A 181 50.19 27.71 -75.60
CA ALA A 181 48.89 27.16 -75.99
C ALA A 181 48.82 26.24 -77.23
N ALA A 182 47.67 25.52 -77.38
CA ALA A 182 46.72 25.59 -78.52
C ALA A 182 46.06 24.24 -78.93
N ALA A 183 44.75 24.32 -79.24
CA ALA A 183 43.92 23.40 -80.06
C ALA A 183 43.86 21.89 -79.71
N ALA A 184 42.83 21.09 -80.04
CA ALA A 184 41.38 21.19 -80.27
C ALA A 184 40.98 19.87 -80.99
N GLU A 185 39.82 19.30 -80.65
CA GLU A 185 39.13 18.19 -81.36
C GLU A 185 39.79 16.78 -81.38
N ASP A 186 39.05 15.66 -81.41
CA ASP A 186 37.73 15.35 -80.82
C ASP A 186 37.58 13.81 -80.67
N ASP A 187 36.67 13.39 -79.78
CA ASP A 187 36.02 12.08 -79.61
C ASP A 187 36.87 10.80 -79.38
N GLY A 188 36.29 9.82 -78.65
CA GLY A 188 36.83 8.45 -78.57
C GLY A 188 36.95 7.80 -77.19
N SER A 189 35.81 7.53 -76.54
CA SER A 189 35.61 6.46 -75.54
C SER A 189 36.11 6.62 -74.07
N ASN A 190 35.13 6.56 -73.16
CA ASN A 190 35.14 5.90 -71.85
C ASN A 190 36.43 5.97 -70.98
N ARG A 191 36.57 7.07 -70.24
CA ARG A 191 37.06 7.01 -68.85
C ARG A 191 36.05 7.67 -67.92
N ARG A 192 35.71 7.01 -66.81
CA ARG A 192 34.92 7.64 -65.73
C ARG A 192 35.73 8.82 -65.20
N ALA A 193 35.25 10.04 -65.43
CA ALA A 193 35.77 11.21 -64.76
C ALA A 193 35.58 11.01 -63.24
N VAL A 194 36.68 11.09 -62.50
CA VAL A 194 36.66 11.03 -61.04
C VAL A 194 35.96 12.30 -60.55
N THR A 195 34.92 12.15 -59.73
CA THR A 195 34.17 13.30 -59.19
C THR A 195 35.10 14.19 -58.37
N ILE A 196 34.91 15.51 -58.49
CA ILE A 196 35.81 16.55 -57.97
C ILE A 196 36.01 16.47 -56.44
N ASP A 197 35.09 15.85 -55.70
CA ASP A 197 35.23 15.59 -54.25
C ASP A 197 36.34 14.59 -53.88
N SER A 198 37.04 13.99 -54.85
CA SER A 198 38.10 13.01 -54.57
C SER A 198 39.44 13.62 -54.15
N VAL A 199 39.61 14.95 -54.27
CA VAL A 199 40.85 15.66 -53.87
C VAL A 199 40.79 16.32 -52.49
N ASP A 200 39.61 16.60 -51.94
CA ASP A 200 39.45 17.09 -50.57
C ASP A 200 39.24 15.94 -49.56
N LYS A 201 40.17 14.98 -49.56
CA LYS A 201 40.38 14.12 -48.39
C LYS A 201 41.08 14.91 -47.29
N GLN A 202 40.30 15.76 -46.62
CA GLN A 202 40.68 16.43 -45.40
C GLN A 202 41.17 15.35 -44.41
N LYS A 203 42.45 15.41 -44.02
CA LYS A 203 43.03 14.44 -43.09
C LYS A 203 42.26 14.52 -41.77
N LEU A 204 41.50 13.46 -41.46
CA LEU A 204 40.89 13.27 -40.16
C LEU A 204 41.99 13.27 -39.10
N ASP A 205 41.93 14.27 -38.22
CA ASP A 205 42.78 14.39 -37.04
C ASP A 205 42.58 13.14 -36.15
N PRO A 206 43.61 12.35 -35.84
CA PRO A 206 43.48 11.16 -35.00
C PRO A 206 42.99 11.45 -33.59
N GLY A 207 43.05 12.70 -33.12
CA GLY A 207 42.54 13.15 -31.82
C GLY A 207 41.08 13.60 -31.81
N GLN A 208 40.41 13.71 -32.96
CA GLN A 208 38.99 14.05 -33.01
C GLN A 208 38.14 12.82 -32.69
N GLU A 209 37.55 12.80 -31.49
CA GLU A 209 36.46 11.87 -31.20
C GLU A 209 35.38 12.01 -32.27
N ARG A 210 34.98 10.87 -32.85
CA ARG A 210 33.98 10.82 -33.91
C ARG A 210 32.62 11.19 -33.32
N THR A 211 32.26 12.47 -33.38
CA THR A 211 30.95 12.95 -32.98
C THR A 211 29.90 12.20 -33.78
N GLY A 212 29.08 11.40 -33.07
CA GLY A 212 28.01 10.64 -33.69
C GLY A 212 27.01 11.55 -34.39
N SER A 213 26.32 11.02 -35.41
CA SER A 213 25.36 11.79 -36.20
C SER A 213 24.39 12.58 -35.30
N ILE A 214 24.20 13.85 -35.62
CA ILE A 214 23.31 14.77 -34.88
C ILE A 214 21.84 14.27 -34.96
N ASP A 215 21.50 13.53 -36.01
CA ASP A 215 20.21 12.86 -36.21
C ASP A 215 20.02 11.58 -35.38
N GLY A 216 21.04 11.16 -34.62
CA GLY A 216 20.86 10.18 -33.57
C GLY A 216 19.95 10.77 -32.50
N GLN A 217 18.65 10.42 -32.53
CA GLN A 217 17.77 10.65 -31.40
C GLN A 217 18.51 10.18 -30.16
N LYS A 218 18.80 11.10 -29.23
CA LYS A 218 19.29 10.74 -27.91
C LYS A 218 18.19 9.97 -27.23
N VAL A 219 18.19 8.65 -27.41
CA VAL A 219 17.38 7.71 -26.64
C VAL A 219 17.73 8.00 -25.20
N LYS A 220 16.84 8.73 -24.50
CA LYS A 220 16.99 8.93 -23.06
C LYS A 220 17.12 7.53 -22.46
N PRO A 221 18.18 7.22 -21.70
CA PRO A 221 18.26 5.96 -20.99
C PRO A 221 16.95 5.75 -20.23
N GLU A 222 16.31 4.60 -20.46
CA GLU A 222 15.07 4.25 -19.78
C GLU A 222 15.36 4.27 -18.26
N GLU A 223 14.70 5.16 -17.51
CA GLU A 223 15.05 5.41 -16.10
C GLU A 223 14.90 4.16 -15.23
N ASP A 224 14.00 3.25 -15.63
CA ASP A 224 13.89 1.91 -15.09
C ASP A 224 13.68 0.90 -16.23
N PRO A 225 14.75 0.26 -16.72
CA PRO A 225 14.66 -0.69 -17.84
C PRO A 225 14.06 -2.06 -17.44
N PHE A 226 13.74 -2.25 -16.16
CA PHE A 226 13.14 -3.46 -15.59
C PHE A 226 11.73 -3.23 -15.03
N ALA A 227 11.14 -2.04 -15.17
CA ALA A 227 9.74 -1.79 -14.84
C ALA A 227 8.80 -2.67 -15.67
N ALA A 228 7.71 -3.13 -15.05
CA ALA A 228 6.61 -3.82 -15.75
C ALA A 228 5.87 -2.83 -16.68
N PRO A 229 5.95 -2.97 -18.03
CA PRO A 229 5.31 -2.03 -18.95
C PRO A 229 3.77 -2.04 -18.87
N GLY A 230 3.19 -3.14 -18.43
CA GLY A 230 1.76 -3.40 -18.41
C GLY A 230 1.19 -3.83 -19.75
N VAL A 231 -0.04 -4.32 -19.71
CA VAL A 231 -0.89 -4.63 -20.86
C VAL A 231 -2.03 -3.62 -20.89
N LYS A 232 -2.20 -2.90 -22.01
CA LYS A 232 -3.40 -2.05 -22.19
C LYS A 232 -4.61 -2.93 -22.48
N VAL A 233 -5.64 -2.82 -21.64
CA VAL A 233 -6.93 -3.51 -21.77
C VAL A 233 -8.03 -2.45 -21.75
N GLY A 234 -8.51 -2.06 -22.94
CA GLY A 234 -9.40 -0.90 -23.07
C GLY A 234 -8.73 0.38 -22.58
N THR A 235 -9.38 1.07 -21.64
CA THR A 235 -8.89 2.28 -20.97
C THR A 235 -8.12 2.00 -19.67
N PHE A 236 -7.64 0.77 -19.47
CA PHE A 236 -6.85 0.39 -18.30
C PHE A 236 -5.46 -0.10 -18.69
N VAL A 237 -4.46 0.23 -17.88
CA VAL A 237 -3.12 -0.39 -17.90
C VAL A 237 -3.08 -1.45 -16.80
N PHE A 238 -3.14 -2.72 -17.22
CA PHE A 238 -3.13 -3.89 -16.35
C PHE A 238 -1.71 -4.44 -16.20
N ARG A 239 -1.19 -4.49 -14.97
CA ARG A 239 0.13 -5.02 -14.61
C ARG A 239 -0.03 -6.25 -13.74
N PRO A 240 0.05 -7.48 -14.30
CA PRO A 240 0.05 -8.70 -13.54
C PRO A 240 1.47 -9.08 -13.08
N THR A 241 1.54 -9.65 -11.88
CA THR A 241 2.72 -10.28 -11.29
C THR A 241 2.34 -11.68 -10.83
N LEU A 242 3.11 -12.69 -11.25
CA LEU A 242 3.06 -14.07 -10.75
C LEU A 242 4.40 -14.37 -10.12
N GLU A 243 4.37 -14.96 -8.93
CA GLU A 243 5.56 -15.43 -8.24
C GLU A 243 5.35 -16.88 -7.80
N GLN A 244 6.35 -17.73 -8.05
CA GLN A 244 6.29 -19.16 -7.74
C GLN A 244 7.61 -19.61 -7.14
N GLY A 245 7.54 -20.23 -5.95
CA GLY A 245 8.73 -20.68 -5.25
C GLY A 245 8.46 -21.75 -4.19
N PHE A 246 9.49 -21.97 -3.38
CA PHE A 246 9.44 -22.87 -2.23
C PHE A 246 9.87 -22.13 -0.97
N THR A 247 9.10 -22.32 0.12
CA THR A 247 9.38 -21.80 1.45
C THR A 247 9.73 -22.95 2.38
N ALA A 248 10.97 -22.97 2.86
CA ALA A 248 11.37 -23.85 3.98
C ALA A 248 11.17 -23.08 5.29
N THR A 249 10.41 -23.65 6.24
CA THR A 249 10.12 -23.02 7.52
C THR A 249 10.33 -23.97 8.70
N SER A 250 10.78 -23.43 9.84
CA SER A 250 10.90 -24.15 11.11
C SER A 250 9.56 -24.41 11.78
N ASN A 251 8.56 -23.61 11.43
CA ASN A 251 7.23 -23.59 12.03
C ASN A 251 6.24 -23.19 10.92
N ALA A 252 5.43 -24.15 10.47
CA ALA A 252 4.65 -24.01 9.24
C ALA A 252 3.33 -23.28 9.46
N ASP A 253 2.67 -23.58 10.58
CA ASP A 253 1.39 -23.05 11.03
C ASP A 253 1.53 -21.79 11.90
N SER A 254 2.76 -21.36 12.20
CA SER A 254 3.09 -20.31 13.17
C SER A 254 2.49 -20.55 14.56
N SER A 255 2.42 -21.80 15.02
CA SER A 255 1.89 -22.13 16.35
C SER A 255 2.95 -22.51 17.38
N SER A 256 2.56 -22.49 18.66
CA SER A 256 3.40 -22.98 19.76
C SER A 256 3.77 -24.46 19.62
N THR A 257 2.94 -25.25 18.93
CA THR A 257 3.18 -26.66 18.59
C THR A 257 3.64 -26.90 17.16
N GLY A 258 3.90 -25.82 16.42
CA GLY A 258 4.20 -25.83 15.00
C GLY A 258 5.47 -26.60 14.67
N LYS A 259 5.45 -27.27 13.52
CA LYS A 259 6.54 -28.13 13.03
C LYS A 259 7.12 -27.57 11.75
N SER A 260 8.31 -28.07 11.39
CA SER A 260 8.94 -27.68 10.14
C SER A 260 8.19 -28.23 8.92
N ALA A 261 8.18 -27.44 7.86
CA ALA A 261 7.66 -27.85 6.56
C ALA A 261 8.44 -27.21 5.41
N VAL A 262 8.33 -27.83 4.24
CA VAL A 262 8.61 -27.20 2.95
C VAL A 262 7.28 -26.99 2.25
N LEU A 263 6.99 -25.74 1.90
CA LEU A 263 5.76 -25.32 1.25
C LEU A 263 6.06 -24.89 -0.19
N SER A 264 5.19 -25.23 -1.13
CA SER A 264 5.09 -24.56 -2.43
C SER A 264 4.26 -23.30 -2.23
N GLU A 265 4.80 -22.15 -2.63
CA GLU A 265 4.18 -20.84 -2.46
C GLU A 265 3.96 -20.20 -3.84
N THR A 266 2.71 -19.88 -4.14
CA THR A 266 2.27 -19.19 -5.36
C THR A 266 1.63 -17.87 -4.98
N ALA A 267 2.21 -16.76 -5.40
CA ALA A 267 1.63 -15.42 -5.22
C ALA A 267 1.21 -14.85 -6.58
N LEU A 268 -0.05 -14.44 -6.68
CA LEU A 268 -0.60 -13.68 -7.79
C LEU A 268 -0.84 -12.25 -7.31
N ARG A 269 -0.57 -11.26 -8.15
CA ARG A 269 -0.97 -9.86 -7.95
C ARG A 269 -1.35 -9.24 -9.28
N PHE A 270 -2.17 -8.21 -9.21
CA PHE A 270 -2.37 -7.31 -10.34
C PHE A 270 -2.75 -5.91 -9.90
N THR A 271 -2.45 -4.95 -10.77
CA THR A 271 -2.94 -3.56 -10.68
C THR A 271 -3.50 -3.15 -12.03
N ALA A 272 -4.73 -2.67 -12.08
CA ALA A 272 -5.34 -2.04 -13.25
C ALA A 272 -5.59 -0.56 -12.97
N THR A 273 -4.89 0.33 -13.67
CA THR A 273 -5.05 1.79 -13.53
C THR A 273 -5.70 2.37 -14.78
N SER A 274 -6.74 3.19 -14.64
CA SER A 274 -7.40 3.83 -15.79
C SER A 274 -6.52 4.91 -16.45
N ASP A 275 -6.67 5.14 -17.75
CA ASP A 275 -6.03 6.23 -18.51
C ASP A 275 -6.96 7.42 -18.86
N TRP A 276 -7.99 7.61 -18.04
CA TRP A 276 -8.97 8.70 -18.17
C TRP A 276 -8.35 10.08 -17.81
N ARG A 277 -8.97 11.17 -18.29
CA ARG A 277 -8.41 12.54 -18.17
C ARG A 277 -8.75 13.28 -16.88
N GLU A 278 -9.91 12.99 -16.30
CA GLU A 278 -10.50 13.75 -15.20
C GLU A 278 -10.72 12.84 -13.98
N ASN A 279 -11.48 11.76 -14.18
CA ASN A 279 -11.68 10.73 -13.15
C ASN A 279 -10.53 9.72 -13.15
N SER A 280 -10.34 8.99 -12.05
CA SER A 280 -9.39 7.87 -11.99
C SER A 280 -9.98 6.64 -11.32
N ALA A 281 -9.72 5.46 -11.88
CA ALA A 281 -10.03 4.18 -11.28
C ALA A 281 -8.77 3.34 -11.10
N LEU A 282 -8.66 2.70 -9.95
CA LEU A 282 -7.59 1.79 -9.58
C LEU A 282 -8.23 0.49 -9.08
N ILE A 283 -7.90 -0.64 -9.70
CA ILE A 283 -8.26 -1.96 -9.21
C ILE A 283 -6.98 -2.68 -8.84
N THR A 284 -6.87 -3.13 -7.60
CA THR A 284 -5.76 -3.97 -7.12
C THR A 284 -6.28 -5.33 -6.70
N GLY A 285 -5.44 -6.34 -6.75
CA GLY A 285 -5.76 -7.62 -6.16
C GLY A 285 -4.54 -8.50 -5.96
N TYR A 286 -4.65 -9.44 -5.03
CA TYR A 286 -3.67 -10.50 -4.84
C TYR A 286 -4.36 -11.83 -4.52
N GLY A 287 -3.65 -12.92 -4.81
CA GLY A 287 -3.92 -14.27 -4.34
C GLY A 287 -2.63 -14.90 -3.81
N GLN A 288 -2.73 -15.68 -2.75
CA GLN A 288 -1.61 -16.31 -2.05
C GLN A 288 -2.02 -17.75 -1.73
N PHE A 289 -1.32 -18.72 -2.33
CA PHE A 289 -1.61 -20.14 -2.20
C PHE A 289 -0.37 -20.86 -1.64
N ARG A 290 -0.54 -21.58 -0.53
CA ARG A 290 0.54 -22.29 0.15
C ARG A 290 0.16 -23.74 0.35
N ASN A 291 0.92 -24.65 -0.25
CA ASN A 291 0.66 -26.09 -0.20
C ASN A 291 1.87 -26.85 0.33
N THR A 292 1.68 -27.75 1.28
CA THR A 292 2.77 -28.60 1.80
C THR A 292 3.35 -29.52 0.74
N VAL A 293 4.67 -29.45 0.56
CA VAL A 293 5.47 -30.42 -0.19
C VAL A 293 6.00 -31.51 0.75
N SER A 294 6.46 -31.13 1.95
CA SER A 294 6.90 -32.06 2.99
C SER A 294 6.80 -31.47 4.39
N GLY A 295 6.71 -32.31 5.42
CA GLY A 295 6.59 -31.90 6.82
C GLY A 295 5.13 -31.74 7.26
N GLU A 296 4.85 -30.68 8.02
CA GLU A 296 3.50 -30.38 8.51
C GLU A 296 2.50 -30.07 7.39
N LYS A 297 1.28 -30.62 7.49
CA LYS A 297 0.22 -30.44 6.49
C LYS A 297 -0.49 -29.09 6.65
N ILE A 298 -0.44 -28.31 5.57
CA ILE A 298 -1.00 -26.98 5.38
C ILE A 298 -1.46 -26.87 3.93
N ASN A 299 -2.63 -26.29 3.74
CA ASN A 299 -3.18 -25.90 2.45
C ASN A 299 -4.00 -24.63 2.67
N ASP A 300 -3.37 -23.49 2.43
CA ASP A 300 -3.95 -22.18 2.68
C ASP A 300 -4.11 -21.43 1.36
N ALA A 301 -5.28 -20.83 1.17
CA ALA A 301 -5.56 -19.92 0.07
C ALA A 301 -6.16 -18.64 0.66
N GLN A 302 -5.51 -17.50 0.39
CA GLN A 302 -6.04 -16.18 0.76
C GLN A 302 -5.97 -15.23 -0.44
N GLY A 303 -6.85 -14.23 -0.50
CA GLY A 303 -6.83 -13.23 -1.55
C GLY A 303 -7.75 -12.04 -1.25
N ARG A 304 -7.39 -10.88 -1.79
CA ARG A 304 -8.23 -9.67 -1.78
C ARG A 304 -8.30 -9.11 -3.19
N ILE A 305 -9.45 -8.52 -3.52
CA ILE A 305 -9.62 -7.60 -4.64
C ILE A 305 -10.23 -6.30 -4.12
N GLU A 306 -9.69 -5.16 -4.55
CA GLU A 306 -10.19 -3.84 -4.17
C GLU A 306 -10.28 -2.95 -5.41
N GLY A 307 -11.40 -2.25 -5.56
CA GLY A 307 -11.59 -1.19 -6.55
C GLY A 307 -11.77 0.16 -5.87
N GLN A 308 -11.00 1.15 -6.27
CA GLN A 308 -11.18 2.56 -5.92
C GLN A 308 -11.52 3.37 -7.17
N LEU A 309 -12.53 4.22 -7.06
CA LEU A 309 -12.93 5.21 -8.07
C LEU A 309 -12.89 6.60 -7.45
N ASN A 310 -12.12 7.51 -8.05
CA ASN A 310 -12.10 8.93 -7.72
C ASN A 310 -12.79 9.69 -8.85
N VAL A 311 -13.77 10.52 -8.50
CA VAL A 311 -14.52 11.38 -9.42
C VAL A 311 -14.34 12.82 -8.97
N ASP A 312 -13.73 13.64 -9.83
CA ASP A 312 -13.64 15.07 -9.59
C ASP A 312 -14.98 15.72 -10.00
N LEU A 313 -15.54 16.51 -9.08
CA LEU A 313 -16.84 17.16 -9.21
C LEU A 313 -16.65 18.69 -9.21
N ASP A 314 -17.68 19.40 -9.68
CA ASP A 314 -17.65 20.86 -9.72
C ASP A 314 -17.45 21.51 -8.33
N ASN A 315 -16.88 22.71 -8.34
CA ASN A 315 -16.61 23.52 -7.15
C ASN A 315 -15.58 22.93 -6.17
N GLU A 316 -14.49 22.31 -6.63
CA GLU A 316 -13.44 21.76 -5.74
C GLU A 316 -13.98 20.66 -4.78
N LEU A 317 -14.94 19.88 -5.26
CA LEU A 317 -15.51 18.71 -4.60
C LEU A 317 -14.94 17.45 -5.27
N ARG A 318 -14.60 16.41 -4.51
CA ARG A 318 -14.20 15.09 -5.03
C ARG A 318 -15.00 14.01 -4.35
N ALA A 319 -15.48 13.03 -5.12
CA ALA A 319 -16.08 11.82 -4.60
C ALA A 319 -15.10 10.65 -4.72
N ILE A 320 -15.00 9.84 -3.66
CA ILE A 320 -14.18 8.63 -3.62
C ILE A 320 -15.09 7.47 -3.28
N ALA A 321 -15.14 6.45 -4.13
CA ALA A 321 -15.81 5.19 -3.85
C ALA A 321 -14.77 4.08 -3.73
N LYS A 322 -14.93 3.20 -2.73
CA LYS A 322 -14.15 1.97 -2.58
C LYS A 322 -15.07 0.77 -2.42
N LEU A 323 -14.65 -0.37 -2.96
CA LEU A 323 -15.27 -1.67 -2.76
C LEU A 323 -14.18 -2.76 -2.70
N GLY A 324 -14.17 -3.53 -1.62
CA GLY A 324 -13.23 -4.60 -1.34
C GLY A 324 -13.94 -5.93 -1.06
N TYR A 325 -13.30 -7.01 -1.48
CA TYR A 325 -13.62 -8.36 -1.00
C TYR A 325 -12.33 -9.09 -0.66
N GLU A 326 -12.28 -9.67 0.53
CA GLU A 326 -11.18 -10.47 1.02
C GLU A 326 -11.69 -11.83 1.51
N ALA A 327 -10.98 -12.89 1.16
CA ALA A 327 -11.17 -14.22 1.72
C ALA A 327 -9.83 -14.73 2.23
N ALA A 328 -9.75 -15.07 3.52
CA ALA A 328 -8.55 -15.56 4.16
C ALA A 328 -8.91 -16.58 5.25
N PRO A 329 -8.10 -17.63 5.49
CA PRO A 329 -8.25 -18.45 6.68
C PRO A 329 -8.20 -17.55 7.91
N GLU A 330 -9.05 -17.84 8.90
CA GLU A 330 -9.10 -17.05 10.13
C GLU A 330 -7.73 -16.99 10.78
N SER A 331 -7.44 -15.84 11.41
CA SER A 331 -6.24 -15.76 12.22
C SER A 331 -6.23 -16.82 13.28
N ALA A 332 -5.29 -17.73 13.14
CA ALA A 332 -4.90 -18.53 14.24
C ALA A 332 -4.33 -17.64 15.39
N SER A 333 -4.02 -16.35 15.17
CA SER A 333 -3.75 -15.34 16.22
C SER A 333 -4.98 -14.71 16.86
N SER A 334 -6.18 -15.02 16.39
CA SER A 334 -7.44 -14.43 16.83
C SER A 334 -7.66 -14.68 18.33
N PRO A 335 -8.52 -13.89 19.00
CA PRO A 335 -9.04 -14.23 20.32
C PRO A 335 -9.89 -15.51 20.29
N ASP A 336 -10.80 -15.62 19.32
CA ASP A 336 -11.82 -16.68 19.21
C ASP A 336 -11.28 -18.02 18.68
N ALA A 337 -9.97 -18.15 18.66
CA ALA A 337 -9.31 -19.06 17.77
C ALA A 337 -9.45 -20.51 18.29
N ILE A 338 -9.95 -21.42 17.44
CA ILE A 338 -10.28 -22.79 17.85
C ILE A 338 -9.07 -23.73 17.70
N ALA A 339 -8.63 -24.33 18.80
CA ALA A 339 -7.56 -25.33 18.77
C ALA A 339 -8.00 -26.67 18.15
N GLY A 340 -7.06 -27.43 17.58
CA GLY A 340 -7.30 -28.80 17.11
C GLY A 340 -8.19 -28.95 15.85
N VAL A 341 -8.41 -27.86 15.10
CA VAL A 341 -9.17 -27.88 13.83
C VAL A 341 -8.29 -28.39 12.68
N THR A 342 -8.88 -29.16 11.77
CA THR A 342 -8.16 -29.82 10.67
C THR A 342 -7.70 -28.82 9.59
N SER A 343 -8.48 -27.75 9.40
CA SER A 343 -8.21 -26.57 8.57
C SER A 343 -8.86 -25.36 9.23
N GLN A 344 -8.18 -24.22 9.28
CA GLN A 344 -8.77 -22.99 9.86
C GLN A 344 -10.09 -22.63 9.14
N PRO A 345 -11.10 -22.10 9.86
CA PRO A 345 -12.33 -21.61 9.24
C PRO A 345 -12.02 -20.47 8.26
N LEU A 346 -12.79 -20.35 7.18
CA LEU A 346 -12.61 -19.26 6.21
C LEU A 346 -13.31 -18.00 6.74
N ARG A 347 -12.56 -16.91 6.94
CA ARG A 347 -13.11 -15.57 7.17
C ARG A 347 -13.24 -14.85 5.82
N GLN A 348 -14.38 -14.25 5.56
CA GLN A 348 -14.61 -13.41 4.38
C GLN A 348 -15.02 -12.02 4.82
N THR A 349 -14.41 -10.99 4.26
CA THR A 349 -14.76 -9.58 4.50
C THR A 349 -15.26 -8.98 3.19
N VAL A 350 -16.45 -8.37 3.22
CA VAL A 350 -16.92 -7.46 2.16
C VAL A 350 -16.92 -6.07 2.76
N ASP A 351 -16.12 -5.16 2.21
CA ASP A 351 -16.00 -3.79 2.69
C ASP A 351 -16.25 -2.77 1.56
N GLY A 352 -16.78 -1.61 1.91
CA GLY A 352 -17.02 -0.54 0.95
C GLY A 352 -17.17 0.81 1.61
N SER A 353 -16.81 1.88 0.90
CA SER A 353 -16.93 3.24 1.42
C SER A 353 -17.25 4.27 0.33
N LEU A 354 -17.90 5.34 0.75
CA LEU A 354 -18.19 6.53 -0.04
C LEU A 354 -17.71 7.76 0.74
N GLY A 355 -16.73 8.46 0.17
CA GLY A 355 -16.16 9.70 0.68
C GLY A 355 -16.53 10.89 -0.19
N LEU A 356 -16.83 12.02 0.45
CA LEU A 356 -16.93 13.34 -0.19
C LEU A 356 -15.89 14.26 0.43
N GLU A 357 -14.98 14.75 -0.40
CA GLU A 357 -13.94 15.71 -0.04
C GLU A 357 -14.28 17.07 -0.62
N LYS A 358 -14.22 18.12 0.20
CA LYS A 358 -14.48 19.50 -0.19
C LYS A 358 -13.30 20.38 0.17
N SER A 359 -12.76 21.07 -0.82
CA SER A 359 -11.79 22.15 -0.60
C SER A 359 -12.53 23.49 -0.53
N ALA A 360 -12.12 24.35 0.40
CA ALA A 360 -12.69 25.68 0.60
C ALA A 360 -11.57 26.66 0.99
N GLY A 361 -10.80 27.09 -0.01
CA GLY A 361 -9.59 27.88 0.20
C GLY A 361 -8.52 27.06 0.92
N LYS A 362 -8.24 27.38 2.18
CA LYS A 362 -7.30 26.63 3.05
C LYS A 362 -7.98 25.53 3.88
N MET A 363 -9.30 25.53 4.00
CA MET A 363 -10.02 24.48 4.72
C MET A 363 -10.18 23.27 3.80
N ARG A 364 -9.92 22.07 4.33
CA ARG A 364 -10.21 20.79 3.69
C ARG A 364 -11.19 20.04 4.57
N TYR A 365 -12.28 19.56 4.00
CA TYR A 365 -13.27 18.75 4.71
C TYR A 365 -13.41 17.41 4.00
N ALA A 366 -13.49 16.30 4.74
CA ALA A 366 -13.86 15.02 4.18
C ALA A 366 -14.92 14.36 5.06
N LEU A 367 -15.97 13.83 4.44
CA LEU A 367 -16.98 13.01 5.10
C LEU A 367 -17.00 11.64 4.41
N THR A 368 -16.67 10.59 5.16
CA THR A 368 -16.61 9.22 4.64
C THR A 368 -17.57 8.33 5.41
N GLY A 369 -18.53 7.72 4.72
CA GLY A 369 -19.32 6.61 5.23
C GLY A 369 -18.70 5.29 4.76
N ALA A 370 -18.61 4.29 5.65
CA ALA A 370 -18.12 2.97 5.32
C ALA A 370 -18.98 1.86 5.95
N VAL A 371 -19.00 0.71 5.28
CA VAL A 371 -19.60 -0.53 5.74
C VAL A 371 -18.60 -1.66 5.56
N SER A 372 -18.50 -2.54 6.55
CA SER A 372 -17.72 -3.78 6.47
C SER A 372 -18.55 -4.90 7.07
N HIS A 373 -18.71 -6.01 6.35
CA HIS A 373 -19.36 -7.21 6.85
C HIS A 373 -18.35 -8.37 6.87
N ASP A 374 -18.22 -9.01 8.03
CA ASP A 374 -17.38 -10.18 8.25
C ASP A 374 -18.24 -11.44 8.36
N PHE A 375 -18.01 -12.40 7.46
CA PHE A 375 -18.57 -13.75 7.50
C PHE A 375 -17.54 -14.74 8.04
N TYR A 376 -17.96 -15.65 8.91
CA TYR A 376 -17.13 -16.74 9.43
C TYR A 376 -17.69 -18.10 8.99
N GLY A 377 -16.85 -18.89 8.31
CA GLY A 377 -17.17 -20.26 7.95
C GLY A 377 -17.19 -21.20 9.16
N ASP A 378 -17.79 -22.37 9.00
CA ASP A 378 -17.88 -23.37 10.07
C ASP A 378 -16.52 -24.05 10.34
N ALA A 379 -16.25 -24.42 11.59
CA ALA A 379 -15.00 -25.01 12.06
C ALA A 379 -15.05 -26.54 12.08
N ASN A 380 -14.17 -27.21 11.32
CA ASN A 380 -14.12 -28.67 11.19
C ASN A 380 -13.05 -29.30 12.10
N LEU A 381 -13.47 -29.72 13.29
CA LEU A 381 -12.60 -30.31 14.31
C LEU A 381 -12.00 -31.66 13.87
N SER A 382 -10.84 -32.00 14.42
CA SER A 382 -10.10 -33.24 14.12
C SER A 382 -10.83 -34.55 14.49
N ASN A 383 -11.87 -34.47 15.33
CA ASN A 383 -12.79 -35.57 15.64
C ASN A 383 -13.88 -35.79 14.56
N GLY A 384 -13.94 -34.93 13.52
CA GLY A 384 -14.94 -34.99 12.46
C GLY A 384 -16.24 -34.21 12.74
N THR A 385 -16.37 -33.50 13.87
CA THR A 385 -17.53 -32.63 14.13
C THR A 385 -17.33 -31.23 13.57
N THR A 386 -18.41 -30.59 13.16
CA THR A 386 -18.43 -29.20 12.67
C THR A 386 -19.10 -28.29 13.70
N VAL A 387 -18.46 -27.17 14.06
CA VAL A 387 -19.03 -26.12 14.92
C VAL A 387 -19.33 -24.88 14.07
N SER A 388 -20.51 -24.29 14.26
CA SER A 388 -20.94 -23.09 13.54
C SER A 388 -20.31 -21.84 14.15
N GLN A 389 -19.72 -20.97 13.32
CA GLN A 389 -19.16 -19.68 13.76
C GLN A 389 -20.06 -18.48 13.41
N LYS A 390 -21.32 -18.72 13.06
CA LYS A 390 -22.26 -17.69 12.58
C LYS A 390 -22.70 -16.67 13.63
N ASP A 391 -22.44 -16.94 14.90
CA ASP A 391 -22.59 -15.99 16.00
C ASP A 391 -21.54 -14.88 15.99
N ARG A 392 -20.46 -15.05 15.19
CA ARG A 392 -19.41 -14.05 14.97
C ARG A 392 -19.66 -13.15 13.76
N ASN A 393 -20.62 -13.49 12.90
CA ASN A 393 -20.96 -12.70 11.73
C ASN A 393 -21.47 -11.32 12.17
N ASN A 394 -20.85 -10.26 11.63
CA ASN A 394 -21.19 -8.90 12.03
C ASN A 394 -20.96 -7.88 10.92
N THR A 395 -21.78 -6.83 10.95
CA THR A 395 -21.65 -5.65 10.11
C THR A 395 -21.23 -4.44 10.95
N LEU A 396 -20.12 -3.82 10.59
CA LEU A 396 -19.68 -2.54 11.12
C LEU A 396 -20.04 -1.42 10.14
N TYR A 397 -20.82 -0.45 10.62
CA TYR A 397 -21.08 0.82 9.94
C TYR A 397 -20.26 1.92 10.62
N THR A 398 -19.56 2.75 9.85
CA THR A 398 -18.85 3.93 10.36
C THR A 398 -19.12 5.17 9.52
N ALA A 399 -19.07 6.32 10.18
CA ALA A 399 -19.04 7.63 9.55
C ALA A 399 -17.91 8.46 10.18
N THR A 400 -17.00 8.94 9.34
CA THR A 400 -15.83 9.72 9.74
C THR A 400 -15.88 11.11 9.12
N LEU A 401 -15.83 12.14 9.97
CA LEU A 401 -15.68 13.53 9.57
C LEU A 401 -14.24 13.98 9.84
N ARG A 402 -13.52 14.39 8.81
CA ARG A 402 -12.17 14.98 8.87
C ARG A 402 -12.23 16.45 8.51
N THR A 403 -11.55 17.28 9.29
CA THR A 403 -11.35 18.71 8.99
C THR A 403 -9.87 19.05 9.08
N GLY A 404 -9.29 19.48 7.96
CA GLY A 404 -7.90 19.91 7.82
C GLY A 404 -7.76 21.40 7.52
N TYR A 405 -6.62 21.97 7.88
CA TYR A 405 -6.25 23.34 7.55
C TYR A 405 -4.87 23.41 6.88
N GLU A 406 -4.84 23.79 5.61
CA GLU A 406 -3.62 23.92 4.82
C GLU A 406 -2.81 25.14 5.31
N ILE A 407 -1.91 24.93 6.27
CA ILE A 407 -0.96 25.94 6.72
C ILE A 407 -0.03 26.30 5.56
N SER A 408 0.49 25.28 4.88
CA SER A 408 1.33 25.39 3.69
C SER A 408 1.03 24.24 2.72
N PRO A 409 1.41 24.32 1.44
CA PRO A 409 1.22 23.22 0.49
C PRO A 409 1.87 21.90 0.90
N ALA A 410 2.79 21.90 1.87
CA ALA A 410 3.50 20.72 2.35
C ALA A 410 3.07 20.24 3.75
N LEU A 411 2.15 20.94 4.41
CA LEU A 411 1.72 20.62 5.79
C LEU A 411 0.27 21.05 6.04
N THR A 412 -0.58 20.06 6.28
CA THR A 412 -2.00 20.21 6.60
C THR A 412 -2.31 19.47 7.91
N PRO A 413 -2.26 20.13 9.08
CA PRO A 413 -2.85 19.58 10.29
C PRO A 413 -4.35 19.33 10.13
N PHE A 414 -4.85 18.29 10.79
CA PHE A 414 -6.26 17.90 10.75
C PHE A 414 -6.76 17.33 12.08
N ALA A 415 -8.08 17.30 12.22
CA ALA A 415 -8.80 16.57 13.25
C ALA A 415 -9.86 15.66 12.62
N GLU A 416 -10.12 14.52 13.26
CA GLU A 416 -11.07 13.50 12.83
C GLU A 416 -12.01 13.12 13.99
N VAL A 417 -13.27 12.93 13.67
CA VAL A 417 -14.27 12.30 14.55
C VAL A 417 -14.90 11.14 13.79
N GLU A 418 -14.89 9.97 14.43
CA GLU A 418 -15.42 8.71 13.91
C GLU A 418 -16.57 8.26 14.82
N VAL A 419 -17.74 8.01 14.25
CA VAL A 419 -18.86 7.36 14.93
C VAL A 419 -19.18 6.05 14.22
N GLY A 420 -19.58 5.02 14.97
CA GLY A 420 -19.88 3.73 14.37
C GLY A 420 -20.80 2.85 15.19
N ARG A 421 -21.35 1.84 14.52
CA ARG A 421 -22.26 0.83 15.06
C ARG A 421 -21.87 -0.53 14.50
N ARG A 422 -21.52 -1.47 15.38
CA ARG A 422 -21.41 -2.88 15.02
C ARG A 422 -22.71 -3.59 15.36
N VAL A 423 -23.23 -4.36 14.40
CA VAL A 423 -24.44 -5.18 14.56
C VAL A 423 -24.06 -6.60 14.21
N TYR A 424 -24.28 -7.53 15.12
CA TYR A 424 -24.13 -8.96 14.87
C TYR A 424 -25.40 -9.52 14.21
N ASP A 425 -25.22 -10.50 13.32
CA ASP A 425 -26.34 -11.17 12.64
C ASP A 425 -27.23 -11.93 13.64
N GLN A 426 -26.61 -12.44 14.71
CA GLN A 426 -27.29 -13.03 15.85
C GLN A 426 -27.30 -12.01 17.00
N ARG A 427 -28.47 -11.82 17.63
CA ARG A 427 -28.63 -10.88 18.76
C ARG A 427 -27.82 -11.31 19.98
N LEU A 428 -27.84 -12.60 20.27
CA LEU A 428 -27.10 -13.26 21.34
C LEU A 428 -26.11 -14.22 20.69
N ASP A 429 -24.90 -14.30 21.23
CA ASP A 429 -23.95 -15.35 20.87
C ASP A 429 -24.34 -16.72 21.49
N THR A 430 -23.53 -17.75 21.22
CA THR A 430 -23.75 -19.11 21.74
C THR A 430 -23.77 -19.18 23.28
N ASP A 431 -23.09 -18.24 23.98
CA ASP A 431 -23.02 -18.12 25.44
C ASP A 431 -24.06 -17.14 26.04
N GLY A 432 -24.89 -16.52 25.19
CA GLY A 432 -25.99 -15.65 25.58
C GLY A 432 -25.62 -14.19 25.86
N PHE A 433 -24.58 -13.63 25.23
CA PHE A 433 -24.18 -12.22 25.32
C PHE A 433 -24.60 -11.36 24.11
N GLU A 434 -24.99 -10.10 24.35
CA GLU A 434 -25.27 -9.14 23.27
C GLU A 434 -23.99 -8.44 22.78
N ARG A 435 -23.38 -8.99 21.71
CA ARG A 435 -22.06 -8.55 21.18
C ARG A 435 -22.08 -7.26 20.35
N SER A 436 -23.26 -6.78 19.93
CA SER A 436 -23.39 -5.54 19.16
C SER A 436 -22.84 -4.34 19.95
N SER A 437 -22.21 -3.38 19.26
CA SER A 437 -21.41 -2.33 19.92
C SER A 437 -21.62 -0.94 19.32
N LYS A 438 -21.30 0.10 20.08
CA LYS A 438 -21.30 1.51 19.65
C LYS A 438 -19.89 2.07 19.78
N ARG A 439 -19.41 2.68 18.71
CA ARG A 439 -18.02 3.09 18.53
C ARG A 439 -17.91 4.61 18.41
N LEU A 440 -16.96 5.19 19.11
CA LEU A 440 -16.62 6.61 19.06
C LEU A 440 -15.10 6.77 19.08
N GLY A 441 -14.56 7.44 18.06
CA GLY A 441 -13.15 7.79 17.96
C GLY A 441 -12.97 9.30 17.74
N ALA A 442 -11.92 9.86 18.31
CA ALA A 442 -11.49 11.23 18.04
C ALA A 442 -9.96 11.26 17.89
N ARG A 443 -9.46 11.82 16.78
CA ARG A 443 -8.03 11.88 16.45
C ARG A 443 -7.62 13.27 15.98
N ALA A 444 -6.34 13.58 16.12
CA ALA A 444 -5.71 14.75 15.53
C ALA A 444 -4.38 14.33 14.89
N GLY A 445 -4.02 14.97 13.79
CA GLY A 445 -2.87 14.54 12.99
C GLY A 445 -2.33 15.62 12.07
N VAL A 446 -1.33 15.22 11.28
CA VAL A 446 -0.71 16.02 10.23
C VAL A 446 -0.59 15.21 8.96
N GLU A 447 -0.98 15.83 7.86
CA GLU A 447 -0.73 15.37 6.50
C GLU A 447 0.46 16.18 5.93
N LEU A 448 1.34 15.48 5.23
CA LEU A 448 2.60 15.98 4.68
C LEU A 448 2.62 15.74 3.17
N ASP A 449 2.92 16.78 2.40
CA ASP A 449 3.16 16.70 0.95
C ASP A 449 4.42 17.49 0.56
N MET A 450 5.57 16.86 0.80
CA MET A 450 6.87 17.39 0.37
C MET A 450 7.27 16.84 -1.01
N GLY A 451 6.28 16.48 -1.85
CA GLY A 451 6.49 15.80 -3.13
C GLY A 451 7.21 14.47 -2.96
N GLU A 452 8.18 14.19 -3.85
CA GLU A 452 8.94 12.93 -3.87
C GLU A 452 9.66 12.60 -2.55
N LYS A 453 10.00 13.60 -1.71
CA LYS A 453 10.85 13.40 -0.54
C LYS A 453 10.13 12.79 0.64
N LEU A 454 8.95 13.30 1.00
CA LEU A 454 8.18 12.86 2.16
C LEU A 454 6.71 13.15 1.90
N SER A 455 5.88 12.12 1.93
CA SER A 455 4.44 12.22 1.74
C SER A 455 3.69 11.32 2.72
N GLY A 456 2.42 11.65 2.98
CA GLY A 456 1.51 10.83 3.78
C GLY A 456 1.04 11.49 5.07
N GLU A 457 0.54 10.70 6.02
CA GLU A 457 -0.12 11.20 7.22
C GLU A 457 0.24 10.45 8.50
N PHE A 458 0.06 11.13 9.62
CA PHE A 458 0.17 10.60 10.98
C PHE A 458 -0.90 11.21 11.88
N SER A 459 -1.64 10.39 12.63
CA SER A 459 -2.60 10.85 13.64
C SER A 459 -2.56 10.04 14.92
N VAL A 460 -2.92 10.70 16.02
CA VAL A 460 -3.09 10.13 17.35
C VAL A 460 -4.41 10.57 17.96
N GLY A 461 -4.96 9.78 18.87
CA GLY A 461 -6.25 10.07 19.46
C GLY A 461 -6.69 9.03 20.48
N TRP A 462 -8.00 8.92 20.65
CA TRP A 462 -8.64 7.95 21.53
C TRP A 462 -9.78 7.25 20.81
N LEU A 463 -9.96 5.96 21.10
CA LEU A 463 -11.03 5.13 20.57
C LEU A 463 -11.76 4.43 21.72
N ARG A 464 -13.09 4.34 21.62
CA ARG A 464 -13.93 3.57 22.54
C ARG A 464 -15.01 2.82 21.76
N GLU A 465 -15.11 1.52 21.99
CA GLU A 465 -16.15 0.63 21.47
C GLU A 465 -16.87 -0.02 22.66
N ALA A 466 -18.10 0.43 22.94
CA ALA A 466 -18.91 -0.04 24.05
C ALA A 466 -19.92 -1.08 23.55
N LEU A 467 -19.87 -2.29 24.10
CA LEU A 467 -20.84 -3.35 23.81
C LEU A 467 -22.20 -3.00 24.43
N ASP A 468 -23.28 -3.52 23.83
CA ASP A 468 -24.65 -3.30 24.33
C ASP A 468 -24.92 -4.10 25.61
N ASP A 469 -24.28 -5.26 25.78
CA ASP A 469 -24.35 -6.06 27.00
C ASP A 469 -23.54 -5.42 28.14
N SER A 470 -24.24 -4.98 29.20
CA SER A 470 -23.60 -4.35 30.36
C SER A 470 -22.70 -5.28 31.18
N ARG A 471 -22.69 -6.60 30.91
CA ARG A 471 -21.75 -7.55 31.53
C ARG A 471 -20.36 -7.47 30.91
N LEU A 472 -20.22 -6.91 29.71
CA LEU A 472 -18.96 -6.84 28.97
C LEU A 472 -18.37 -5.42 29.06
N PRO A 473 -17.14 -5.23 29.58
CA PRO A 473 -16.52 -3.91 29.64
C PRO A 473 -16.30 -3.29 28.24
N ALA A 474 -16.41 -1.96 28.16
CA ALA A 474 -16.14 -1.25 26.91
C ALA A 474 -14.65 -1.28 26.57
N ILE A 475 -14.31 -1.67 25.34
CA ILE A 475 -12.96 -1.59 24.78
C ILE A 475 -12.61 -0.11 24.63
N ALA A 476 -11.52 0.34 25.23
CA ALA A 476 -11.10 1.74 25.16
C ALA A 476 -9.59 1.90 25.28
N GLY A 477 -8.99 2.72 24.42
CA GLY A 477 -7.56 2.96 24.44
C GLY A 477 -7.13 4.11 23.53
N PRO A 478 -5.84 4.48 23.54
CA PRO A 478 -5.29 5.37 22.55
C PRO A 478 -5.49 4.80 21.14
N SER A 479 -5.48 5.67 20.14
CA SER A 479 -5.50 5.28 18.73
C SER A 479 -4.36 5.99 18.00
N ILE A 480 -3.62 5.27 17.18
CA ILE A 480 -2.47 5.73 16.41
C ILE A 480 -2.60 5.19 15.00
N ASN A 481 -2.63 6.08 14.01
CA ASN A 481 -2.65 5.74 12.59
C ASN A 481 -1.50 6.47 11.87
N ALA A 482 -0.87 5.80 10.90
CA ALA A 482 0.18 6.37 10.05
C ALA A 482 0.23 5.69 8.68
N ASP A 483 0.42 6.47 7.61
CA ASP A 483 0.97 6.00 6.32
C ASP A 483 1.93 7.08 5.85
N LEU A 484 3.24 6.89 6.07
CA LEU A 484 4.29 7.82 5.71
C LEU A 484 5.26 7.18 4.72
N LYS A 485 5.59 7.88 3.64
CA LYS A 485 6.53 7.45 2.61
C LYS A 485 7.65 8.48 2.47
N TRP A 486 8.87 8.06 2.77
CA TRP A 486 10.08 8.89 2.77
C TRP A 486 11.09 8.37 1.73
N SER A 487 11.52 9.24 0.83
CA SER A 487 12.56 8.98 -0.16
C SER A 487 13.82 9.78 0.20
N PRO A 488 14.76 9.21 1.00
CA PRO A 488 15.99 9.91 1.38
C PRO A 488 16.90 10.22 0.18
N GLU A 489 16.88 9.35 -0.83
CA GLU A 489 17.67 9.45 -2.05
C GLU A 489 16.93 8.71 -3.19
N ARG A 490 17.26 9.03 -4.46
CA ARG A 490 16.65 8.33 -5.61
C ARG A 490 16.93 6.82 -5.52
N GLY A 491 15.88 6.01 -5.70
CA GLY A 491 15.95 4.55 -5.61
C GLY A 491 15.97 3.99 -4.18
N THR A 492 15.68 4.80 -3.15
CA THR A 492 15.42 4.34 -1.77
C THR A 492 14.05 4.82 -1.32
N ILE A 493 13.17 3.91 -0.90
CA ILE A 493 11.86 4.25 -0.32
C ILE A 493 11.78 3.62 1.07
N ILE A 494 11.48 4.43 2.08
CA ILE A 494 11.20 4.01 3.45
C ILE A 494 9.72 4.27 3.73
N GLY A 495 8.95 3.22 4.02
CA GLY A 495 7.53 3.33 4.37
C GLY A 495 7.31 3.03 5.86
N LEU A 496 6.58 3.89 6.57
CA LEU A 496 6.10 3.65 7.93
C LEU A 496 4.58 3.59 7.93
N THR A 497 4.03 2.43 8.27
CA THR A 497 2.59 2.23 8.45
C THR A 497 2.29 1.94 9.92
N GLY A 498 1.23 2.55 10.45
CA GLY A 498 0.75 2.36 11.80
C GLY A 498 -0.77 2.30 11.80
N LYS A 499 -1.37 1.41 12.60
CA LYS A 499 -2.81 1.22 12.64
C LYS A 499 -3.26 0.80 14.04
N THR A 500 -4.44 1.26 14.44
CA THR A 500 -5.17 0.72 15.59
C THR A 500 -6.47 0.08 15.13
N ASP A 501 -6.58 -1.23 15.31
CA ASP A 501 -7.81 -1.99 15.09
C ASP A 501 -8.44 -2.39 16.43
N VAL A 502 -9.75 -2.64 16.40
CA VAL A 502 -10.47 -3.33 17.48
C VAL A 502 -10.91 -4.66 16.91
N GLU A 503 -10.35 -5.74 17.42
CA GLU A 503 -10.76 -7.10 17.05
C GLU A 503 -11.80 -7.61 18.05
N THR A 504 -12.81 -8.30 17.52
CA THR A 504 -13.96 -8.78 18.28
C THR A 504 -13.71 -10.16 18.82
N THR A 505 -14.33 -10.49 19.95
CA THR A 505 -14.40 -11.87 20.45
C THR A 505 -15.84 -12.27 20.80
N THR A 506 -16.13 -13.56 20.64
CA THR A 506 -17.28 -14.28 21.21
C THR A 506 -16.91 -15.12 22.43
N THR A 507 -15.65 -15.13 22.88
CA THR A 507 -15.24 -15.81 24.12
C THR A 507 -16.09 -15.32 25.29
N ALA A 508 -16.66 -16.24 26.07
CA ALA A 508 -17.55 -15.93 27.18
C ALA A 508 -16.89 -14.98 28.21
N GLY A 509 -17.52 -13.83 28.46
CA GLY A 509 -17.05 -12.83 29.43
C GLY A 509 -15.92 -11.90 28.97
N GLU A 510 -15.23 -12.21 27.86
CA GLU A 510 -14.30 -11.28 27.21
C GLU A 510 -15.04 -10.34 26.25
N SER A 511 -14.51 -9.14 26.00
CA SER A 511 -15.19 -8.12 25.16
C SER A 511 -14.59 -7.99 23.76
N GLY A 512 -13.29 -8.28 23.64
CA GLY A 512 -12.49 -8.18 22.42
C GLY A 512 -11.09 -7.71 22.78
N ASP A 513 -10.35 -7.20 21.81
CA ASP A 513 -9.02 -6.62 22.02
C ASP A 513 -8.79 -5.36 21.21
N ILE A 514 -7.76 -4.61 21.58
CA ILE A 514 -7.22 -3.51 20.80
C ILE A 514 -5.83 -3.89 20.27
N LEU A 515 -5.69 -3.85 18.95
CA LEU A 515 -4.48 -4.25 18.23
C LEU A 515 -3.76 -3.02 17.69
N TYR A 516 -2.53 -2.80 18.18
CA TYR A 516 -1.63 -1.77 17.70
C TYR A 516 -0.59 -2.38 16.76
N SER A 517 -0.82 -2.22 15.46
CA SER A 517 0.07 -2.72 14.42
C SER A 517 0.98 -1.62 13.92
N GLY A 518 2.30 -1.81 14.05
CA GLY A 518 3.34 -0.94 13.52
C GLY A 518 4.20 -1.65 12.47
N ARG A 519 4.59 -0.96 11.41
CA ARG A 519 5.41 -1.53 10.34
C ARG A 519 6.35 -0.52 9.70
N LEU A 520 7.65 -0.82 9.73
CA LEU A 520 8.68 -0.11 8.97
C LEU A 520 9.09 -0.97 7.76
N THR A 521 9.19 -0.35 6.60
CA THR A 521 9.58 -1.00 5.33
C THR A 521 10.72 -0.21 4.69
N GLY A 522 11.62 -0.89 4.01
CA GLY A 522 12.68 -0.29 3.22
C GLY A 522 12.80 -1.01 1.88
N GLU A 523 12.84 -0.24 0.80
CA GLU A 523 13.21 -0.71 -0.53
C GLU A 523 14.43 0.06 -1.02
N ARG A 524 15.39 -0.65 -1.63
CA ARG A 524 16.58 -0.08 -2.26
C ARG A 524 16.84 -0.73 -3.61
N GLN A 525 16.80 0.08 -4.67
CA GLN A 525 17.37 -0.30 -5.96
C GLN A 525 18.91 -0.21 -5.87
N ILE A 526 19.57 -1.35 -5.62
CA ILE A 526 21.04 -1.42 -5.51
C ILE A 526 21.68 -1.27 -6.90
N ARG A 527 21.05 -1.85 -7.92
CA ARG A 527 21.38 -1.73 -9.35
C ARG A 527 20.07 -1.74 -10.13
N SER A 528 20.11 -1.33 -11.40
CA SER A 528 18.93 -1.39 -12.29
C SER A 528 18.24 -2.77 -12.30
N ASN A 529 19.02 -3.85 -12.18
CA ASN A 529 18.53 -5.22 -12.12
C ASN A 529 18.53 -5.88 -10.73
N LEU A 530 18.78 -5.14 -9.64
CA LEU A 530 18.88 -5.71 -8.30
C LEU A 530 18.20 -4.81 -7.26
N THR A 531 17.05 -5.25 -6.78
CA THR A 531 16.29 -4.60 -5.71
C THR A 531 16.46 -5.38 -4.41
N ALA A 532 16.68 -4.68 -3.31
CA ALA A 532 16.66 -5.21 -1.95
C ALA A 532 15.45 -4.69 -1.20
N ASN A 533 14.81 -5.57 -0.44
CA ASN A 533 13.70 -5.23 0.43
C ASN A 533 14.00 -5.60 1.88
N SER A 534 13.52 -4.79 2.81
CA SER A 534 13.53 -5.09 4.24
C SER A 534 12.21 -4.64 4.87
N ALA A 535 11.83 -5.31 5.96
CA ALA A 535 10.70 -4.90 6.77
C ALA A 535 10.85 -5.33 8.22
N LEU A 536 10.36 -4.49 9.13
CA LEU A 536 10.24 -4.74 10.56
C LEU A 536 8.77 -4.53 10.93
N GLY A 537 8.17 -5.51 11.61
CA GLY A 537 6.80 -5.43 12.10
C GLY A 537 6.73 -5.60 13.61
N LEU A 538 5.84 -4.84 14.24
CA LEU A 538 5.48 -4.94 15.65
C LEU A 538 3.96 -5.03 15.75
N ASP A 539 3.48 -5.86 16.66
CA ASP A 539 2.10 -5.84 17.14
C ASP A 539 2.09 -5.89 18.64
N TRP A 540 1.30 -5.02 19.24
CA TRP A 540 0.88 -5.13 20.62
C TRP A 540 -0.62 -5.31 20.64
N ARG A 541 -1.09 -6.42 21.19
CA ARG A 541 -2.51 -6.65 21.48
C ARG A 541 -2.74 -6.59 22.97
N ASP A 542 -3.79 -5.87 23.36
CA ASP A 542 -4.24 -5.73 24.75
C ASP A 542 -5.70 -6.22 24.84
N TYR A 543 -5.95 -7.27 25.63
CA TYR A 543 -7.25 -7.92 25.71
C TYR A 543 -8.17 -7.20 26.70
N THR A 544 -9.44 -7.01 26.34
CA THR A 544 -10.44 -6.37 27.20
C THR A 544 -11.37 -7.41 27.81
N GLY A 545 -11.24 -7.64 29.12
CA GLY A 545 -12.02 -8.62 29.89
C GLY A 545 -11.16 -9.64 30.65
N SER A 546 -9.91 -9.80 30.22
CA SER A 546 -8.85 -10.56 30.90
C SER A 546 -7.59 -9.68 31.05
N ASP A 547 -6.52 -10.21 31.65
CA ASP A 547 -5.20 -9.56 31.73
C ASP A 547 -4.26 -9.97 30.57
N GLY A 548 -4.82 -10.60 29.53
CA GLY A 548 -4.08 -11.09 28.37
C GLY A 548 -3.40 -9.97 27.57
N HIS A 549 -2.21 -10.25 27.06
CA HIS A 549 -1.52 -9.41 26.07
C HIS A 549 -0.59 -10.24 25.19
N ASP A 550 -0.50 -9.86 23.91
CA ASP A 550 0.37 -10.50 22.90
C ASP A 550 1.34 -9.45 22.32
N LEU A 551 2.63 -9.81 22.22
CA LEU A 551 3.65 -9.05 21.48
C LEU A 551 4.18 -9.90 20.32
N ILE A 552 3.88 -9.49 19.08
CA ILE A 552 4.47 -10.08 17.87
C ILE A 552 5.59 -9.15 17.39
N LEU A 553 6.77 -9.73 17.15
CA LEU A 553 7.88 -9.06 16.47
C LEU A 553 8.25 -9.85 15.22
N SER A 554 8.32 -9.18 14.08
CA SER A 554 8.74 -9.78 12.81
C SER A 554 9.85 -8.96 12.14
N ALA A 555 10.76 -9.66 11.47
CA ALA A 555 11.79 -9.06 10.63
C ALA A 555 11.95 -9.87 9.34
N GLU A 556 12.00 -9.17 8.21
CA GLU A 556 12.17 -9.76 6.89
C GLU A 556 13.25 -9.01 6.11
N ALA A 557 14.05 -9.76 5.35
CA ALA A 557 14.95 -9.24 4.33
C ALA A 557 14.81 -10.06 3.05
N GLY A 558 14.88 -9.42 1.90
CA GLY A 558 14.81 -10.07 0.60
C GLY A 558 15.61 -9.36 -0.49
N LEU A 559 15.83 -10.09 -1.57
CA LEU A 559 16.54 -9.65 -2.76
C LEU A 559 15.80 -10.17 -3.99
N THR A 560 15.58 -9.30 -4.97
CA THR A 560 15.09 -9.67 -6.30
C THR A 560 16.13 -9.29 -7.34
N TRP A 561 16.67 -10.30 -8.03
CA TRP A 561 17.60 -10.14 -9.14
C TRP A 561 16.89 -10.36 -10.47
N TRP A 562 16.69 -9.28 -11.23
CA TRP A 562 16.06 -9.31 -12.54
C TRP A 562 17.02 -9.87 -13.60
N LEU A 563 16.60 -10.97 -14.24
CA LEU A 563 17.29 -11.59 -15.36
C LEU A 563 16.95 -10.87 -16.67
N ASN A 564 15.70 -10.40 -16.78
CA ASN A 564 15.18 -9.50 -17.81
C ASN A 564 13.97 -8.74 -17.23
N ARG A 565 13.36 -7.81 -17.98
CA ARG A 565 12.22 -6.99 -17.49
C ARG A 565 10.94 -7.76 -17.13
N TYR A 566 10.84 -9.03 -17.54
CA TYR A 566 9.69 -9.88 -17.29
C TYR A 566 9.94 -10.98 -16.26
N ALA A 567 11.20 -11.25 -15.89
CA ALA A 567 11.56 -12.39 -15.03
C ALA A 567 12.74 -12.07 -14.11
N GLY A 568 12.56 -12.32 -12.82
CA GLY A 568 13.57 -12.17 -11.77
C GLY A 568 13.58 -13.37 -10.82
N LEU A 569 14.73 -13.55 -10.16
CA LEU A 569 14.91 -14.52 -9.08
C LEU A 569 14.76 -13.79 -7.74
N THR A 570 13.83 -14.24 -6.90
CA THR A 570 13.53 -13.63 -5.60
C THR A 570 13.89 -14.57 -4.47
N THR A 571 14.60 -14.04 -3.47
CA THR A 571 14.91 -14.70 -2.20
C THR A 571 14.39 -13.87 -1.05
N ARG A 572 13.87 -14.52 -0.01
CA ARG A 572 13.47 -13.86 1.26
C ARG A 572 13.90 -14.71 2.46
N VAL A 573 14.21 -14.04 3.56
CA VAL A 573 14.40 -14.63 4.88
C VAL A 573 13.55 -13.85 5.85
N ARG A 574 12.71 -14.54 6.62
CA ARG A 574 11.85 -13.94 7.66
C ARG A 574 12.00 -14.68 8.98
N THR A 575 12.01 -13.91 10.06
CA THR A 575 11.85 -14.40 11.42
C THR A 575 10.65 -13.69 12.06
N GLU A 576 9.91 -14.44 12.87
CA GLU A 576 8.72 -13.97 13.58
C GLU A 576 8.69 -14.64 14.95
N LYS A 577 8.38 -13.86 15.99
CA LYS A 577 8.25 -14.33 17.36
C LYS A 577 7.00 -13.71 17.98
N LEU A 578 6.12 -14.55 18.52
CA LEU A 578 5.14 -14.12 19.51
C LEU A 578 5.71 -14.33 20.92
N THR A 579 5.41 -13.40 21.81
CA THR A 579 5.49 -13.59 23.26
C THR A 579 4.15 -13.19 23.87
N SER A 580 3.60 -14.00 24.77
CA SER A 580 2.31 -13.78 25.44
C SER A 580 2.40 -14.13 26.93
N ASN A 581 1.52 -13.55 27.74
CA ASN A 581 1.27 -14.04 29.11
C ASN A 581 0.23 -15.18 29.15
N LEU A 582 -0.56 -15.37 28.08
CA LEU A 582 -1.54 -16.43 27.99
C LEU A 582 -0.87 -17.77 27.65
N PRO A 583 -1.26 -18.88 28.31
CA PRO A 583 -0.56 -20.15 28.17
C PRO A 583 -0.68 -20.72 26.76
N GLY A 584 0.42 -21.29 26.25
CA GLY A 584 0.41 -22.04 24.98
C GLY A 584 0.31 -21.20 23.70
N ARG A 585 0.47 -19.87 23.76
CA ARG A 585 0.53 -19.01 22.57
C ARG A 585 1.96 -18.87 21.99
N ASP A 586 2.97 -18.71 22.86
CA ASP A 586 4.38 -18.47 22.49
C ASP A 586 4.91 -19.35 21.35
N TYR A 587 5.48 -18.73 20.32
CA TYR A 587 6.15 -19.44 19.22
C TYR A 587 7.28 -18.61 18.59
N THR A 588 8.09 -19.29 17.77
CA THR A 588 9.04 -18.64 16.87
C THR A 588 9.05 -19.36 15.52
N ALA A 589 8.88 -18.59 14.44
CA ALA A 589 8.89 -19.07 13.07
C ALA A 589 10.04 -18.44 12.30
N ASN A 590 10.90 -19.28 11.71
CA ASN A 590 11.97 -18.84 10.82
C ASN A 590 11.73 -19.48 9.45
N SER A 591 11.72 -18.67 8.39
CA SER A 591 11.42 -19.12 7.04
C SER A 591 12.41 -18.54 6.02
N VAL A 592 12.68 -19.33 4.99
CA VAL A 592 13.51 -18.97 3.83
C VAL A 592 12.74 -19.33 2.56
N TYR A 593 12.56 -18.35 1.68
CA TYR A 593 11.92 -18.48 0.38
C TYR A 593 12.94 -18.37 -0.75
N LEU A 594 12.77 -19.19 -1.79
CA LEU A 594 13.43 -19.05 -3.08
C LEU A 594 12.39 -19.29 -4.20
N GLY A 595 12.30 -18.38 -5.17
CA GLY A 595 11.37 -18.52 -6.29
C GLY A 595 11.62 -17.53 -7.42
N LEU A 596 10.75 -17.60 -8.44
CA LEU A 596 10.80 -16.77 -9.64
C LEU A 596 9.63 -15.77 -9.61
N LYS A 597 9.94 -14.47 -9.70
CA LYS A 597 8.97 -13.39 -9.95
C LYS A 597 8.88 -13.18 -11.47
N VAL A 598 7.67 -13.24 -12.02
CA VAL A 598 7.32 -12.95 -13.41
C VAL A 598 6.35 -11.78 -13.41
N GLN A 599 6.59 -10.78 -14.24
CA GLN A 599 5.75 -9.58 -14.33
C GLN A 599 5.53 -9.17 -15.79
N ARG A 600 4.48 -8.39 -16.06
CA ARG A 600 4.23 -7.83 -17.39
C ARG A 600 3.70 -6.41 -17.38
#